data_AF-A0A483K1L3-F1
#
_entry.id   AF-A0A483K1L3-F1
#
_cell.length_a   1.000
_cell.length_b   1.000
_cell.length_c   1.000
_cell.angle_alpha   90.00
_cell.angle_beta   90.00
_cell.angle_gamma   90.00
#
_symmetry.space_group_name_H-M   'P 1'
#
loop_
_entity.id
_entity.type
_entity.pdbx_description
1 polymer ?
#
loop_
_entity_poly.entity_id
_entity_poly.type
_entity_poly.pdbx_seq_one_letter_code
_entity_poly.pdbx_strand_id
1 'polypeptide(L)'
;MKRIFILMTLLMLGSEVAADCSYTGDIQRQGITLNNIKIPTDPSIPVGSILYTRKIGTGPYKNFKCDKSTNDQYIIDIGASEVAGVTGIQGGKVYETGIDGIGFQVSDLLRSKNGSVVVGEAGSTLIPISKTSDNYYQFLTIWLIKTKNVIDTTGSGSNPSVSFSVGNLRTNPIPNDRLLYKLTKIEFKNINYRTTSCNISTPHSQVTLNRIDKSKLMSLSRGAQTPAEKKIVMNIDCPTSSIGNTVTYWFNPIGGVSTSGDGIVDNMISGATAANNVGIFFKLAGSPVIFYDMDKYNYKITNSSMLSNTISMTADYYRASDNNSDVTLGNVKAMLEVVIQED
;
A
#
# COMPACT_ATOMS: atom_id res chain seq x y z
N MET A 1 11.20 -82.29 0.84
CA MET A 1 12.28 -81.32 0.63
C MET A 1 11.68 -79.94 0.41
N LYS A 2 12.35 -78.91 0.95
CA LYS A 2 11.89 -77.53 1.16
C LYS A 2 11.89 -76.70 -0.14
N ARG A 3 10.82 -75.88 -0.31
CA ARG A 3 10.70 -74.47 -0.80
C ARG A 3 11.57 -74.04 -1.99
N ILE A 4 11.07 -73.25 -2.95
CA ILE A 4 10.96 -71.79 -2.83
C ILE A 4 9.98 -71.27 -3.92
N PHE A 5 8.94 -70.53 -3.51
CA PHE A 5 8.20 -69.60 -4.36
C PHE A 5 8.70 -68.19 -4.03
N ILE A 6 9.28 -67.48 -5.00
CA ILE A 6 9.63 -66.07 -4.87
C ILE A 6 8.41 -65.26 -5.30
N LEU A 7 7.73 -64.66 -4.33
CA LEU A 7 6.70 -63.67 -4.55
C LEU A 7 7.40 -62.31 -4.70
N MET A 8 7.45 -61.78 -5.93
CA MET A 8 8.00 -60.46 -6.21
C MET A 8 6.92 -59.41 -5.92
N THR A 9 6.77 -59.00 -4.66
CA THR A 9 5.93 -57.86 -4.29
C THR A 9 6.59 -56.58 -4.79
N LEU A 10 6.00 -56.00 -5.84
CA LEU A 10 6.32 -54.65 -6.31
C LEU A 10 5.90 -53.66 -5.21
N LEU A 11 6.86 -53.15 -4.43
CA LEU A 11 6.63 -51.98 -3.60
C LEU A 11 6.49 -50.78 -4.53
N MET A 12 5.26 -50.44 -4.91
CA MET A 12 4.95 -49.09 -5.38
C MET A 12 4.95 -48.18 -4.16
N LEU A 13 6.13 -47.68 -3.79
CA LEU A 13 6.24 -46.48 -2.97
C LEU A 13 5.64 -45.35 -3.82
N GLY A 14 4.37 -45.04 -3.58
CA GLY A 14 3.77 -43.81 -4.07
C GLY A 14 4.51 -42.64 -3.44
N SER A 15 5.61 -42.21 -4.05
CA SER A 15 6.11 -40.86 -3.84
C SER A 15 5.01 -39.94 -4.37
N GLU A 16 4.32 -39.23 -3.47
CA GLU A 16 3.65 -38.00 -3.83
C GLU A 16 4.72 -37.10 -4.45
N VAL A 17 4.81 -37.10 -5.77
CA VAL A 17 5.59 -36.10 -6.49
C VAL A 17 4.85 -34.81 -6.23
N ALA A 18 5.32 -34.03 -5.25
CA ALA A 18 4.85 -32.67 -5.04
C ALA A 18 4.92 -31.98 -6.40
N ALA A 19 3.77 -31.57 -6.93
CA ALA A 19 3.73 -30.98 -8.25
C ALA A 19 4.54 -29.69 -8.24
N ASP A 20 5.51 -29.59 -9.15
CA ASP A 20 6.34 -28.41 -9.27
C ASP A 20 5.52 -27.18 -9.66
N CYS A 21 5.91 -26.02 -9.15
CA CYS A 21 5.49 -24.77 -9.75
C CYS A 21 5.81 -24.80 -11.24
N SER A 22 4.80 -24.57 -12.07
CA SER A 22 4.96 -24.45 -13.51
C SER A 22 5.03 -22.99 -13.90
N TYR A 23 5.88 -22.66 -14.88
CA TYR A 23 6.07 -21.30 -15.35
C TYR A 23 5.97 -21.22 -16.87
N THR A 24 5.44 -20.10 -17.37
CA THR A 24 5.41 -19.81 -18.82
C THR A 24 5.69 -18.33 -19.07
N GLY A 25 6.11 -17.99 -20.30
CA GLY A 25 6.52 -16.64 -20.66
C GLY A 25 7.85 -16.22 -20.04
N ASP A 26 8.16 -14.93 -20.15
CA ASP A 26 9.48 -14.40 -19.84
C ASP A 26 9.55 -13.67 -18.50
N ILE A 27 10.74 -13.68 -17.90
CA ILE A 27 11.06 -12.89 -16.72
C ILE A 27 11.07 -11.41 -17.12
N GLN A 28 10.33 -10.59 -16.38
CA GLN A 28 10.34 -9.16 -16.63
C GLN A 28 11.42 -8.47 -15.78
N ARG A 29 12.28 -7.69 -16.43
CA ARG A 29 13.37 -6.95 -15.79
C ARG A 29 13.30 -5.48 -16.19
N GLN A 30 13.21 -4.59 -15.21
CA GLN A 30 13.05 -3.17 -15.45
C GLN A 30 14.02 -2.37 -14.59
N GLY A 31 14.80 -1.49 -15.20
CA GLY A 31 15.44 -0.40 -14.48
C GLY A 31 14.50 0.80 -14.47
N ILE A 32 14.37 1.46 -13.33
CA ILE A 32 13.55 2.68 -13.23
C ILE A 32 14.42 3.86 -12.82
N THR A 33 14.02 5.05 -13.26
CA THR A 33 14.59 6.31 -12.83
C THR A 33 13.47 7.19 -12.30
N LEU A 34 13.54 7.53 -11.03
CA LEU A 34 12.76 8.59 -10.41
C LEU A 34 13.46 9.91 -10.71
N ASN A 35 13.00 10.59 -11.75
CA ASN A 35 13.63 11.80 -12.28
C ASN A 35 12.82 13.05 -11.92
N ASN A 36 13.52 14.16 -11.67
CA ASN A 36 12.91 15.47 -11.36
C ASN A 36 11.95 15.42 -10.15
N ILE A 37 12.26 14.59 -9.16
CA ILE A 37 11.43 14.45 -7.97
C ILE A 37 11.57 15.68 -7.07
N LYS A 38 10.46 16.19 -6.56
CA LYS A 38 10.42 17.32 -5.61
C LYS A 38 10.31 16.74 -4.20
N ILE A 39 11.28 17.03 -3.34
CA ILE A 39 11.34 16.48 -1.98
C ILE A 39 11.32 17.64 -0.96
N PRO A 40 10.34 17.68 -0.05
CA PRO A 40 10.33 18.66 1.01
C PRO A 40 11.42 18.36 2.02
N THR A 41 12.21 19.39 2.38
CA THR A 41 13.28 19.30 3.38
C THR A 41 12.92 19.91 4.72
N ASP A 42 11.65 20.30 4.91
CA ASP A 42 11.15 20.86 6.17
C ASP A 42 11.40 19.90 7.35
N PRO A 43 12.20 20.31 8.37
CA PRO A 43 12.44 19.50 9.57
C PRO A 43 11.16 19.20 10.36
N SER A 44 10.11 20.01 10.24
CA SER A 44 8.85 19.80 10.97
C SER A 44 8.09 18.55 10.51
N ILE A 45 8.36 18.06 9.30
CA ILE A 45 7.80 16.82 8.78
C ILE A 45 8.33 15.64 9.61
N PRO A 46 7.47 14.81 10.23
CA PRO A 46 7.91 13.68 11.05
C PRO A 46 8.70 12.61 10.28
N VAL A 47 9.57 11.90 11.00
CA VAL A 47 10.16 10.64 10.50
C VAL A 47 9.04 9.62 10.29
N GLY A 48 9.09 8.87 9.19
CA GLY A 48 8.05 7.95 8.75
C GLY A 48 7.05 8.55 7.75
N SER A 49 7.04 9.88 7.58
CA SER A 49 6.17 10.54 6.59
C SER A 49 6.60 10.23 5.16
N ILE A 50 5.61 10.19 4.27
CA ILE A 50 5.81 9.98 2.83
C ILE A 50 6.27 11.30 2.20
N LEU A 51 7.45 11.27 1.56
CA LEU A 51 8.07 12.40 0.85
C LEU A 51 7.69 12.42 -0.63
N TYR A 52 7.55 11.25 -1.24
CA TYR A 52 7.27 11.11 -2.66
C TYR A 52 6.68 9.74 -2.96
N THR A 53 5.86 9.65 -3.99
CA THR A 53 5.21 8.42 -4.44
C THR A 53 5.31 8.29 -5.96
N ARG A 54 5.64 7.08 -6.42
CA ARG A 54 5.62 6.75 -7.85
C ARG A 54 4.98 5.40 -8.07
N LYS A 55 3.92 5.38 -8.87
CA LYS A 55 3.37 4.15 -9.43
C LYS A 55 4.04 3.85 -10.77
N ILE A 56 4.42 2.60 -10.98
CA ILE A 56 5.04 2.10 -12.21
C ILE A 56 4.26 0.89 -12.70
N GLY A 57 3.97 0.84 -14.01
CA GLY A 57 3.44 -0.36 -14.63
C GLY A 57 4.52 -1.43 -14.70
N THR A 58 4.20 -2.66 -14.31
CA THR A 58 5.13 -3.79 -14.44
C THR A 58 5.12 -4.36 -15.86
N GLY A 59 4.01 -4.17 -16.57
CA GLY A 59 3.70 -4.94 -17.77
C GLY A 59 3.46 -6.42 -17.43
N PRO A 60 3.29 -7.28 -18.45
CA PRO A 60 3.20 -8.71 -18.25
C PRO A 60 4.55 -9.23 -17.72
N TYR A 61 4.50 -9.98 -16.63
CA TYR A 61 5.64 -10.70 -16.07
C TYR A 61 5.38 -12.21 -16.16
N LYS A 62 6.42 -13.01 -15.87
CA LYS A 62 6.39 -14.47 -15.98
C LYS A 62 5.13 -15.05 -15.35
N ASN A 63 4.44 -15.90 -16.09
CA ASN A 63 3.27 -16.58 -15.56
C ASN A 63 3.71 -17.74 -14.67
N PHE A 64 2.93 -18.02 -13.63
CA PHE A 64 3.16 -19.14 -12.73
C PHE A 64 1.84 -19.87 -12.41
N LYS A 65 1.99 -21.12 -12.00
CA LYS A 65 0.99 -21.91 -11.29
C LYS A 65 1.70 -22.68 -10.18
N CYS A 66 1.32 -22.44 -8.94
CA CYS A 66 1.91 -22.96 -7.71
C CYS A 66 0.79 -23.28 -6.69
N ASP A 67 1.10 -24.00 -5.63
CA ASP A 67 0.15 -24.44 -4.61
C ASP A 67 0.67 -24.15 -3.18
N LYS A 68 -0.21 -23.62 -2.33
CA LYS A 68 0.08 -23.41 -0.90
C LYS A 68 0.30 -24.74 -0.19
N SER A 69 -0.38 -25.80 -0.61
CA SER A 69 -0.32 -27.14 0.01
C SER A 69 1.02 -27.85 -0.21
N THR A 70 1.75 -27.50 -1.28
CA THR A 70 3.11 -27.98 -1.57
C THR A 70 4.19 -27.14 -0.89
N ASN A 71 3.82 -26.22 0.00
CA ASN A 71 4.73 -25.29 0.67
C ASN A 71 5.47 -24.36 -0.31
N ASP A 72 4.84 -24.01 -1.43
CA ASP A 72 5.40 -23.05 -2.38
C ASP A 72 5.49 -21.67 -1.74
N GLN A 73 6.62 -21.01 -1.97
CA GLN A 73 6.93 -19.74 -1.34
C GLN A 73 6.74 -18.60 -2.33
N TYR A 74 6.33 -17.45 -1.80
CA TYR A 74 6.51 -16.14 -2.41
C TYR A 74 7.64 -15.41 -1.70
N ILE A 75 8.65 -15.04 -2.48
CA ILE A 75 9.94 -14.53 -2.01
C ILE A 75 10.12 -13.12 -2.57
N ILE A 76 10.38 -12.19 -1.67
CA ILE A 76 10.74 -10.82 -2.00
C ILE A 76 12.18 -10.61 -1.54
N ASP A 77 13.06 -10.24 -2.47
CA ASP A 77 14.43 -9.85 -2.16
C ASP A 77 14.58 -8.35 -2.38
N ILE A 78 15.14 -7.65 -1.40
CA ILE A 78 15.42 -6.21 -1.45
C ILE A 78 16.93 -6.03 -1.27
N GLY A 79 17.59 -5.49 -2.28
CA GLY A 79 19.04 -5.28 -2.33
C GLY A 79 19.53 -4.07 -1.55
N ALA A 80 18.87 -3.74 -0.43
CA ALA A 80 19.19 -2.64 0.47
C ALA A 80 18.90 -3.04 1.92
N SER A 81 19.64 -2.44 2.85
CA SER A 81 19.44 -2.67 4.29
C SER A 81 18.14 -2.03 4.76
N GLU A 82 17.52 -2.62 5.78
CA GLU A 82 16.41 -2.01 6.50
C GLU A 82 16.90 -0.84 7.36
N VAL A 83 16.16 0.27 7.37
CA VAL A 83 16.41 1.42 8.23
C VAL A 83 15.81 1.14 9.61
N ALA A 84 16.66 0.83 10.58
CA ALA A 84 16.23 0.42 11.91
C ALA A 84 15.36 1.49 12.60
N GLY A 85 14.22 1.05 13.15
CA GLY A 85 13.32 1.89 13.95
C GLY A 85 12.46 2.87 13.14
N VAL A 86 12.52 2.84 11.81
CA VAL A 86 11.68 3.67 10.94
C VAL A 86 10.66 2.80 10.21
N THR A 87 9.39 3.14 10.36
CA THR A 87 8.28 2.54 9.62
C THR A 87 7.62 3.57 8.72
N GLY A 88 7.16 3.14 7.54
CA GLY A 88 6.45 3.99 6.60
C GLY A 88 4.96 3.66 6.54
N ILE A 89 4.46 3.58 5.31
CA ILE A 89 3.06 3.25 5.02
C ILE A 89 2.67 1.92 5.69
N GLN A 90 1.48 1.88 6.29
CA GLN A 90 0.95 0.72 7.03
C GLN A 90 1.87 0.16 8.13
N GLY A 91 2.82 0.93 8.63
CA GLY A 91 3.81 0.44 9.60
C GLY A 91 4.84 -0.53 9.00
N GLY A 92 4.89 -0.64 7.67
CA GLY A 92 5.82 -1.53 6.99
C GLY A 92 7.27 -1.07 7.10
N LYS A 93 8.19 -2.01 6.87
CA LYS A 93 9.64 -1.76 6.87
C LYS A 93 10.06 -0.75 5.81
N VAL A 94 11.10 0.03 6.11
CA VAL A 94 11.71 1.02 5.20
C VAL A 94 13.14 0.59 4.90
N TYR A 95 13.57 0.71 3.65
CA TYR A 95 14.91 0.30 3.19
C TYR A 95 15.75 1.50 2.76
N GLU A 96 17.06 1.40 2.86
CA GLU A 96 17.99 2.48 2.54
C GLU A 96 17.97 2.82 1.04
N THR A 97 17.84 4.11 0.72
CA THR A 97 18.08 4.57 -0.66
C THR A 97 19.57 4.80 -0.95
N GLY A 98 20.38 4.97 0.10
CA GLY A 98 21.75 5.50 0.02
C GLY A 98 21.85 7.02 0.20
N ILE A 99 20.73 7.75 0.13
CA ILE A 99 20.66 9.18 0.46
C ILE A 99 20.29 9.30 1.93
N ASP A 100 21.14 9.95 2.73
CA ASP A 100 20.89 10.04 4.17
C ASP A 100 19.63 10.85 4.48
N GLY A 101 18.76 10.31 5.33
CA GLY A 101 17.45 10.88 5.62
C GLY A 101 16.32 10.50 4.65
N ILE A 102 16.59 9.72 3.59
CA ILE A 102 15.57 9.17 2.69
C ILE A 102 15.66 7.64 2.61
N GLY A 103 14.57 6.97 2.98
CA GLY A 103 14.37 5.54 2.75
C GLY A 103 13.32 5.29 1.66
N PHE A 104 13.13 4.04 1.27
CA PHE A 104 12.08 3.64 0.35
C PHE A 104 11.29 2.43 0.83
N GLN A 105 10.06 2.34 0.33
CA GLN A 105 9.21 1.17 0.38
C GLN A 105 8.76 0.85 -1.04
N VAL A 106 8.44 -0.42 -1.29
CA VAL A 106 7.85 -0.89 -2.54
C VAL A 106 6.59 -1.66 -2.20
N SER A 107 5.57 -1.56 -3.05
CA SER A 107 4.35 -2.34 -2.89
C SER A 107 4.63 -3.82 -3.18
N ASP A 108 3.83 -4.69 -2.59
CA ASP A 108 3.80 -6.11 -2.92
C ASP A 108 3.25 -6.34 -4.34
N LEU A 109 3.95 -7.14 -5.16
CA LEU A 109 3.57 -7.41 -6.55
C LEU A 109 2.25 -8.19 -6.69
N LEU A 110 1.98 -9.13 -5.77
CA LEU A 110 0.87 -10.08 -5.90
C LEU A 110 -0.35 -9.71 -5.05
N ARG A 111 -0.16 -8.86 -4.04
CA ARG A 111 -1.19 -8.51 -3.05
C ARG A 111 -1.69 -7.07 -3.15
N SER A 112 -0.90 -6.16 -3.71
CA SER A 112 -1.29 -4.74 -3.77
C SER A 112 -2.25 -4.43 -4.91
N LYS A 113 -3.19 -3.54 -4.63
CA LYS A 113 -4.17 -3.02 -5.60
C LYS A 113 -4.65 -1.61 -5.20
N ASN A 114 -5.30 -0.91 -6.12
CA ASN A 114 -6.04 0.30 -5.76
C ASN A 114 -7.09 -0.05 -4.69
N GLY A 115 -7.25 0.79 -3.67
CA GLY A 115 -8.12 0.52 -2.52
C GLY A 115 -7.50 -0.38 -1.44
N SER A 116 -6.38 -1.07 -1.71
CA SER A 116 -5.72 -1.95 -0.73
C SER A 116 -4.26 -2.19 -1.10
N VAL A 117 -3.36 -1.45 -0.47
CA VAL A 117 -1.91 -1.64 -0.61
C VAL A 117 -1.41 -2.65 0.42
N VAL A 118 -0.37 -3.41 0.05
CA VAL A 118 0.45 -4.19 0.98
C VAL A 118 1.91 -3.80 0.74
N VAL A 119 2.67 -3.54 1.80
CA VAL A 119 4.11 -3.27 1.66
C VAL A 119 4.85 -4.57 1.35
N GLY A 120 5.72 -4.53 0.33
CA GLY A 120 6.65 -5.61 0.03
C GLY A 120 7.80 -5.59 1.02
N GLU A 121 7.93 -6.67 1.80
CA GLU A 121 9.00 -6.82 2.78
C GLU A 121 9.91 -7.98 2.40
N ALA A 122 11.22 -7.80 2.58
CA ALA A 122 12.20 -8.82 2.28
C ALA A 122 11.93 -10.09 3.11
N GLY A 123 11.92 -11.24 2.44
CA GLY A 123 11.68 -12.52 3.09
C GLY A 123 10.88 -13.49 2.22
N SER A 124 10.49 -14.60 2.85
CA SER A 124 9.74 -15.69 2.25
C SER A 124 8.47 -15.94 3.04
N THR A 125 7.35 -16.06 2.32
CA THR A 125 6.04 -16.40 2.88
C THR A 125 5.38 -17.46 2.01
N LEU A 126 4.32 -18.12 2.49
CA LEU A 126 3.51 -18.97 1.63
C LEU A 126 2.91 -18.15 0.49
N ILE A 127 2.90 -18.72 -0.71
CA ILE A 127 2.43 -18.02 -1.90
C ILE A 127 1.01 -17.45 -1.71
N PRO A 128 0.72 -16.17 -1.95
CA PRO A 128 -0.58 -15.59 -1.60
C PRO A 128 -1.71 -16.01 -2.55
N ILE A 129 -1.39 -16.28 -3.81
CA ILE A 129 -2.30 -16.68 -4.90
C ILE A 129 -1.68 -17.84 -5.68
N SER A 130 -2.50 -18.70 -6.30
CA SER A 130 -2.00 -19.92 -6.94
C SER A 130 -1.59 -19.76 -8.40
N LYS A 131 -2.05 -18.72 -9.09
CA LYS A 131 -1.72 -18.48 -10.50
C LYS A 131 -1.76 -17.00 -10.87
N THR A 132 -1.00 -16.62 -11.89
CA THR A 132 -0.89 -15.22 -12.33
C THR A 132 -2.23 -14.60 -12.73
N SER A 133 -3.15 -15.38 -13.30
CA SER A 133 -4.49 -14.88 -13.68
C SER A 133 -5.34 -14.39 -12.50
N ASP A 134 -4.96 -14.74 -11.27
CA ASP A 134 -5.63 -14.28 -10.06
C ASP A 134 -5.14 -12.88 -9.64
N ASN A 135 -4.06 -12.38 -10.25
CA ASN A 135 -3.58 -11.02 -10.08
C ASN A 135 -3.95 -10.14 -11.29
N TYR A 136 -4.91 -9.25 -11.08
CA TYR A 136 -5.36 -8.30 -12.09
C TYR A 136 -4.56 -7.01 -12.13
N TYR A 137 -3.69 -6.75 -11.14
CA TYR A 137 -2.97 -5.50 -11.00
C TYR A 137 -1.49 -5.67 -11.37
N GLN A 138 -1.10 -5.02 -12.46
CA GLN A 138 0.26 -5.07 -13.02
C GLN A 138 0.99 -3.75 -12.78
N PHE A 139 1.11 -3.37 -11.51
CA PHE A 139 1.86 -2.19 -11.12
C PHE A 139 2.62 -2.43 -9.81
N LEU A 140 3.65 -1.63 -9.59
CA LEU A 140 4.27 -1.43 -8.30
C LEU A 140 4.15 0.03 -7.92
N THR A 141 4.05 0.30 -6.62
CA THR A 141 4.20 1.64 -6.08
C THR A 141 5.49 1.70 -5.28
N ILE A 142 6.23 2.80 -5.44
CA ILE A 142 7.41 3.12 -4.65
C ILE A 142 7.09 4.37 -3.85
N TRP A 143 7.34 4.31 -2.54
CA TRP A 143 7.24 5.45 -1.64
C TRP A 143 8.63 5.81 -1.14
N LEU A 144 8.93 7.10 -1.12
CA LEU A 144 10.10 7.63 -0.42
C LEU A 144 9.65 8.10 0.95
N ILE A 145 10.35 7.65 1.98
CA ILE A 145 10.00 7.86 3.38
C ILE A 145 11.08 8.70 4.05
N LYS A 146 10.69 9.69 4.83
CA LYS A 146 11.61 10.47 5.65
C LYS A 146 12.17 9.59 6.76
N THR A 147 13.49 9.40 6.82
CA THR A 147 14.13 8.51 7.82
C THR A 147 14.88 9.26 8.91
N LYS A 148 15.18 10.55 8.70
CA LYS A 148 15.83 11.42 9.69
C LYS A 148 15.18 12.79 9.70
N ASN A 149 15.40 13.53 10.79
CA ASN A 149 14.90 14.91 10.92
C ASN A 149 15.45 15.83 9.82
N VAL A 150 16.73 15.66 9.48
CA VAL A 150 17.44 16.39 8.42
C VAL A 150 17.77 15.42 7.28
N ILE A 151 17.51 15.85 6.05
CA ILE A 151 17.85 15.12 4.83
C ILE A 151 19.18 15.63 4.30
N ASP A 152 20.10 14.72 3.97
CA ASP A 152 21.32 15.06 3.26
C ASP A 152 20.99 15.33 1.78
N THR A 153 21.13 16.58 1.37
CA THR A 153 20.84 17.03 0.00
C THR A 153 22.02 16.89 -0.96
N THR A 154 23.18 16.40 -0.48
CA THR A 154 24.41 16.24 -1.26
C THR A 154 24.69 14.79 -1.65
N GLY A 155 24.10 13.83 -0.93
CA GLY A 155 24.25 12.40 -1.18
C GLY A 155 23.67 11.93 -2.51
N SER A 156 24.16 10.78 -2.98
CA SER A 156 23.68 10.10 -4.18
C SER A 156 23.07 8.73 -3.82
N GLY A 157 22.11 8.27 -4.62
CA GLY A 157 21.44 6.99 -4.39
C GLY A 157 22.34 5.78 -4.67
N SER A 158 22.13 4.72 -3.88
CA SER A 158 22.78 3.41 -4.04
C SER A 158 22.17 2.54 -5.15
N ASN A 159 21.08 3.02 -5.77
CA ASN A 159 20.35 2.35 -6.85
C ASN A 159 19.90 0.92 -6.48
N PRO A 160 19.12 0.74 -5.39
CA PRO A 160 18.78 -0.57 -4.89
C PRO A 160 17.95 -1.38 -5.90
N SER A 161 18.02 -2.70 -5.79
CA SER A 161 17.24 -3.63 -6.61
C SER A 161 16.16 -4.33 -5.79
N VAL A 162 15.07 -4.74 -6.43
CA VAL A 162 13.99 -5.51 -5.80
C VAL A 162 13.59 -6.64 -6.73
N SER A 163 13.40 -7.85 -6.21
CA SER A 163 12.87 -8.97 -7.00
C SER A 163 11.78 -9.74 -6.30
N PHE A 164 10.87 -10.28 -7.12
CA PHE A 164 9.72 -11.05 -6.70
C PHE A 164 9.77 -12.41 -7.38
N SER A 165 9.77 -13.49 -6.58
CA SER A 165 9.84 -14.86 -7.06
C SER A 165 8.76 -15.71 -6.42
N VAL A 166 8.31 -16.76 -7.11
CA VAL A 166 7.42 -17.79 -6.56
C VAL A 166 7.97 -19.17 -6.87
N GLY A 167 7.98 -20.06 -5.89
CA GLY A 167 8.52 -21.41 -6.07
C GLY A 167 8.79 -22.12 -4.76
N ASN A 168 8.87 -23.45 -4.80
CA ASN A 168 9.37 -24.22 -3.68
C ASN A 168 10.90 -24.23 -3.71
N LEU A 169 11.57 -23.83 -2.64
CA LEU A 169 13.04 -23.79 -2.62
C LEU A 169 13.71 -25.17 -2.75
N ARG A 170 12.97 -26.26 -2.48
CA ARG A 170 13.46 -27.64 -2.65
C ARG A 170 13.30 -28.15 -4.06
N THR A 171 12.12 -27.95 -4.67
CA THR A 171 11.81 -28.50 -6.00
C THR A 171 12.08 -27.52 -7.15
N ASN A 172 12.08 -26.22 -6.86
CA ASN A 172 12.53 -25.13 -7.75
C ASN A 172 13.76 -24.40 -7.17
N PRO A 173 14.92 -25.08 -7.00
CA PRO A 173 16.08 -24.52 -6.32
C PRO A 173 16.75 -23.37 -7.10
N ILE A 174 16.59 -23.32 -8.42
CA ILE A 174 17.24 -22.33 -9.30
C ILE A 174 16.52 -20.97 -9.17
N PRO A 175 17.19 -19.90 -8.68
CA PRO A 175 16.56 -18.59 -8.46
C PRO A 175 15.96 -17.95 -9.72
N ASN A 176 16.62 -18.10 -10.85
CA ASN A 176 16.14 -17.50 -12.09
C ASN A 176 14.85 -18.17 -12.61
N ASP A 177 14.64 -19.45 -12.30
CA ASP A 177 13.45 -20.18 -12.76
C ASP A 177 12.20 -19.75 -11.99
N ARG A 178 12.34 -19.44 -10.70
CA ARG A 178 11.25 -18.93 -9.85
C ARG A 178 11.00 -17.43 -9.98
N LEU A 179 11.90 -16.69 -10.62
CA LEU A 179 11.83 -15.23 -10.70
C LEU A 179 10.68 -14.79 -11.62
N LEU A 180 9.81 -13.90 -11.12
CA LEU A 180 8.72 -13.32 -11.88
C LEU A 180 9.10 -11.95 -12.47
N TYR A 181 9.53 -11.07 -11.57
CA TYR A 181 9.78 -9.66 -11.88
C TYR A 181 10.97 -9.13 -11.08
N LYS A 182 11.80 -8.30 -11.70
CA LYS A 182 12.93 -7.63 -11.04
C LYS A 182 13.00 -6.16 -11.42
N LEU A 183 12.94 -5.28 -10.42
CA LEU A 183 13.52 -3.95 -10.50
C LEU A 183 15.03 -4.09 -10.41
N THR A 184 15.73 -3.93 -11.53
CA THR A 184 17.19 -4.11 -11.58
C THR A 184 17.92 -2.98 -10.88
N LYS A 185 17.33 -1.78 -10.89
CA LYS A 185 17.75 -0.60 -10.14
C LYS A 185 16.59 0.36 -9.94
N ILE A 186 16.57 1.04 -8.79
CA ILE A 186 15.75 2.21 -8.51
C ILE A 186 16.67 3.42 -8.48
N GLU A 187 16.79 4.12 -9.60
CA GLU A 187 17.72 5.24 -9.75
C GLU A 187 17.05 6.57 -9.39
N PHE A 188 17.74 7.41 -8.62
CA PHE A 188 17.25 8.72 -8.21
C PHE A 188 18.05 9.81 -8.95
N LYS A 189 17.36 10.66 -9.73
CA LYS A 189 17.99 11.72 -10.54
C LYS A 189 17.27 13.05 -10.39
N ASN A 190 18.07 14.13 -10.45
CA ASN A 190 17.59 15.51 -10.45
C ASN A 190 16.61 15.79 -9.29
N ILE A 191 17.00 15.41 -8.07
CA ILE A 191 16.19 15.65 -6.88
C ILE A 191 16.16 17.16 -6.61
N ASN A 192 14.97 17.74 -6.66
CA ASN A 192 14.74 19.12 -6.33
C ASN A 192 14.33 19.21 -4.84
N TYR A 193 15.32 19.45 -4.00
CA TYR A 193 15.11 19.67 -2.57
C TYR A 193 14.53 21.06 -2.34
N ARG A 194 13.37 21.13 -1.70
CA ARG A 194 12.65 22.38 -1.47
C ARG A 194 12.31 22.56 -0.01
N THR A 195 12.55 23.75 0.51
CA THR A 195 12.05 24.15 1.83
C THR A 195 10.54 24.40 1.81
N THR A 196 9.98 24.76 0.65
CA THR A 196 8.54 25.00 0.46
C THR A 196 8.01 24.33 -0.82
N SER A 197 6.91 23.60 -0.66
CA SER A 197 6.08 23.04 -1.74
C SER A 197 4.63 23.50 -1.54
N CYS A 198 3.70 22.97 -2.33
CA CYS A 198 2.30 22.97 -1.91
C CYS A 198 2.20 22.41 -0.50
N ASN A 199 1.42 23.06 0.35
CA ASN A 199 1.13 22.66 1.71
C ASN A 199 -0.36 22.36 1.84
N ILE A 200 -0.72 21.42 2.72
CA ILE A 200 -2.10 21.15 3.08
C ILE A 200 -2.33 21.57 4.53
N SER A 201 -3.37 22.37 4.75
CA SER A 201 -3.79 22.81 6.08
C SER A 201 -5.24 22.41 6.32
N THR A 202 -5.60 22.19 7.57
CA THR A 202 -7.00 22.01 7.96
C THR A 202 -7.28 22.86 9.21
N PRO A 203 -8.47 23.48 9.33
CA PRO A 203 -8.83 24.20 10.54
C PRO A 203 -8.82 23.31 11.79
N HIS A 204 -9.07 22.01 11.62
CA HIS A 204 -9.17 21.05 12.70
C HIS A 204 -8.49 19.73 12.30
N SER A 205 -7.35 19.42 12.92
CA SER A 205 -6.68 18.12 12.76
C SER A 205 -7.46 16.96 13.40
N GLN A 206 -8.43 17.27 14.28
CA GLN A 206 -9.35 16.32 14.88
C GLN A 206 -10.79 16.75 14.64
N VAL A 207 -11.59 15.85 14.08
CA VAL A 207 -13.02 16.07 13.82
C VAL A 207 -13.83 15.12 14.68
N THR A 208 -14.72 15.68 15.50
CA THR A 208 -15.63 14.89 16.36
C THR A 208 -16.98 14.80 15.67
N LEU A 209 -17.37 13.58 15.28
CA LEU A 209 -18.72 13.32 14.76
C LEU A 209 -19.74 13.52 15.88
N ASN A 210 -20.97 13.91 15.52
CA ASN A 210 -22.05 13.95 16.51
C ASN A 210 -22.30 12.52 17.04
N ARG A 211 -22.87 12.38 18.23
CA ARG A 211 -23.34 11.07 18.69
C ARG A 211 -24.51 10.63 17.83
N ILE A 212 -24.61 9.33 17.58
CA ILE A 212 -25.73 8.70 16.88
C ILE A 212 -26.27 7.54 17.72
N ASP A 213 -27.59 7.44 17.82
CA ASP A 213 -28.23 6.29 18.45
C ASP A 213 -28.11 5.05 17.55
N LYS A 214 -27.85 3.89 18.16
CA LYS A 214 -27.77 2.61 17.42
C LYS A 214 -29.04 2.34 16.62
N SER A 215 -30.23 2.57 17.19
CA SER A 215 -31.51 2.37 16.48
C SER A 215 -31.59 3.24 15.23
N LYS A 216 -31.09 4.48 15.30
CA LYS A 216 -31.05 5.38 14.14
C LYS A 216 -30.05 4.89 13.09
N LEU A 217 -28.84 4.52 13.48
CA LEU A 217 -27.84 3.96 12.55
C LEU A 217 -28.36 2.69 11.85
N MET A 218 -29.01 1.80 12.59
CA MET A 218 -29.59 0.55 12.07
C MET A 218 -30.79 0.78 11.14
N SER A 219 -31.54 1.87 11.34
CA SER A 219 -32.69 2.24 10.49
C SER A 219 -32.30 2.72 9.09
N LEU A 220 -31.03 3.09 8.89
CA LEU A 220 -30.51 3.61 7.63
C LEU A 220 -29.90 2.47 6.79
N SER A 221 -29.93 2.62 5.47
CA SER A 221 -29.15 1.78 4.57
C SER A 221 -27.64 1.96 4.84
N ARG A 222 -26.85 0.90 4.61
CA ARG A 222 -25.40 0.96 4.82
C ARG A 222 -24.78 2.04 3.94
N GLY A 223 -23.95 2.88 4.54
CA GLY A 223 -23.28 4.00 3.85
C GLY A 223 -24.17 5.21 3.55
N ALA A 224 -25.45 5.20 3.94
CA ALA A 224 -26.29 6.39 3.86
C ALA A 224 -25.75 7.51 4.74
N GLN A 225 -26.02 8.75 4.33
CA GLN A 225 -25.72 9.92 5.14
C GLN A 225 -26.52 9.86 6.45
N THR A 226 -25.82 9.95 7.57
CA THR A 226 -26.42 10.03 8.89
C THR A 226 -26.53 11.49 9.34
N PRO A 227 -27.39 11.80 10.34
CA PRO A 227 -27.42 13.11 10.96
C PRO A 227 -26.12 13.50 11.70
N ALA A 228 -25.19 12.56 11.85
CA ALA A 228 -23.91 12.77 12.53
C ALA A 228 -22.74 13.06 11.58
N GLU A 229 -22.97 13.05 10.27
CA GLU A 229 -21.96 13.40 9.26
C GLU A 229 -21.30 14.75 9.57
N LYS A 230 -19.99 14.83 9.37
CA LYS A 230 -19.24 16.07 9.45
C LYS A 230 -18.44 16.31 8.19
N LYS A 231 -18.36 17.58 7.80
CA LYS A 231 -17.47 18.05 6.75
C LYS A 231 -16.05 18.19 7.30
N ILE A 232 -15.07 17.74 6.52
CA ILE A 232 -13.64 17.93 6.74
C ILE A 232 -13.13 18.79 5.60
N VAL A 233 -12.70 20.00 5.93
CA VAL A 233 -12.19 20.96 4.96
C VAL A 233 -10.67 21.00 5.07
N MET A 234 -10.01 20.86 3.93
CA MET A 234 -8.55 20.94 3.82
C MET A 234 -8.22 21.93 2.70
N ASN A 235 -7.36 22.89 3.00
CA ASN A 235 -6.90 23.88 2.05
C ASN A 235 -5.50 23.51 1.58
N ILE A 236 -5.33 23.45 0.27
CA ILE A 236 -4.03 23.33 -0.37
C ILE A 236 -3.60 24.72 -0.80
N ASP A 237 -2.41 25.13 -0.36
CA ASP A 237 -1.81 26.40 -0.74
C ASP A 237 -0.43 26.14 -1.34
N CYS A 238 -0.23 26.63 -2.56
CA CYS A 238 0.98 26.42 -3.34
C CYS A 238 1.74 27.73 -3.58
N PRO A 239 3.08 27.72 -3.62
CA PRO A 239 3.87 28.87 -4.01
C PRO A 239 3.67 29.21 -5.50
N THR A 240 3.93 30.46 -5.90
CA THR A 240 3.80 30.90 -7.31
C THR A 240 4.66 30.10 -8.29
N SER A 241 5.77 29.52 -7.82
CA SER A 241 6.62 28.61 -8.60
C SER A 241 5.95 27.27 -8.95
N SER A 242 4.76 27.00 -8.41
CA SER A 242 3.94 25.83 -8.73
C SER A 242 3.07 26.02 -9.97
N ILE A 243 2.98 27.22 -10.54
CA ILE A 243 2.24 27.44 -11.79
C ILE A 243 2.87 26.60 -12.92
N GLY A 244 2.02 25.80 -13.58
CA GLY A 244 2.41 24.84 -14.62
C GLY A 244 2.46 23.39 -14.12
N ASN A 245 2.60 23.18 -12.81
CA ASN A 245 2.70 21.86 -12.20
C ASN A 245 1.32 21.20 -11.99
N THR A 246 1.35 19.89 -11.82
CA THR A 246 0.17 19.12 -11.39
C THR A 246 0.27 18.80 -9.92
N VAL A 247 -0.79 19.07 -9.16
CA VAL A 247 -0.91 18.62 -7.78
C VAL A 247 -1.75 17.36 -7.75
N THR A 248 -1.16 16.29 -7.27
CA THR A 248 -1.82 15.00 -7.07
C THR A 248 -2.01 14.79 -5.57
N TYR A 249 -3.14 14.23 -5.16
CA TYR A 249 -3.37 13.89 -3.76
C TYR A 249 -4.09 12.56 -3.62
N TRP A 250 -3.83 11.88 -2.50
CA TRP A 250 -4.45 10.60 -2.21
C TRP A 250 -4.53 10.37 -0.70
N PHE A 251 -5.27 9.34 -0.31
CA PHE A 251 -5.70 9.11 1.05
C PHE A 251 -5.10 7.81 1.60
N ASN A 252 -4.35 7.92 2.70
CA ASN A 252 -3.73 6.83 3.44
C ASN A 252 -4.48 6.60 4.77
N PRO A 253 -5.33 5.57 4.88
CA PRO A 253 -5.99 5.25 6.13
C PRO A 253 -5.01 4.63 7.13
N ILE A 254 -4.89 5.25 8.30
CA ILE A 254 -4.03 4.77 9.38
C ILE A 254 -4.75 3.61 10.08
N GLY A 255 -4.05 2.47 10.21
CA GLY A 255 -4.65 1.22 10.69
C GLY A 255 -5.20 0.32 9.58
N GLY A 256 -5.19 0.77 8.33
CA GLY A 256 -5.56 -0.02 7.15
C GLY A 256 -6.98 0.22 6.65
N VAL A 257 -7.37 -0.58 5.67
CA VAL A 257 -8.66 -0.48 4.95
C VAL A 257 -9.63 -1.52 5.44
N SER A 258 -10.92 -1.16 5.53
CA SER A 258 -11.96 -2.14 5.84
C SER A 258 -12.21 -3.07 4.65
N THR A 259 -12.47 -4.34 4.94
CA THR A 259 -12.99 -5.29 3.93
C THR A 259 -14.42 -4.95 3.49
N SER A 260 -15.09 -4.01 4.18
CA SER A 260 -16.46 -3.59 3.88
C SER A 260 -16.59 -2.76 2.59
N GLY A 261 -15.48 -2.21 2.09
CA GLY A 261 -15.44 -1.48 0.81
C GLY A 261 -14.69 -0.15 0.88
N ASP A 262 -14.70 0.56 -0.26
CA ASP A 262 -14.01 1.84 -0.44
C ASP A 262 -14.48 2.90 0.56
N GLY A 263 -13.52 3.73 0.99
CA GLY A 263 -13.77 4.87 1.89
C GLY A 263 -14.00 4.47 3.34
N ILE A 264 -14.04 3.18 3.67
CA ILE A 264 -14.37 2.70 5.01
C ILE A 264 -13.10 2.33 5.77
N VAL A 265 -12.96 2.91 6.96
CA VAL A 265 -11.92 2.56 7.94
C VAL A 265 -12.60 1.89 9.13
N ASP A 266 -12.13 0.70 9.49
CA ASP A 266 -12.62 -0.02 10.66
C ASP A 266 -12.30 0.74 11.95
N ASN A 267 -13.02 0.41 13.02
CA ASN A 267 -12.78 1.04 14.31
C ASN A 267 -11.36 0.75 14.81
N MET A 268 -10.57 1.80 15.01
CA MET A 268 -9.23 1.69 15.56
C MET A 268 -9.23 1.50 17.09
N ILE A 269 -10.37 1.69 17.76
CA ILE A 269 -10.52 1.42 19.19
C ILE A 269 -10.82 -0.06 19.36
N SER A 270 -10.13 -0.71 20.29
CA SER A 270 -10.39 -2.09 20.71
C SER A 270 -10.76 -2.16 22.20
N GLY A 271 -11.36 -3.27 22.61
CA GLY A 271 -11.74 -3.52 24.01
C GLY A 271 -13.16 -3.09 24.36
N ALA A 272 -13.48 -3.08 25.65
CA ALA A 272 -14.86 -3.00 26.17
C ALA A 272 -15.59 -1.67 25.85
N THR A 273 -14.86 -0.61 25.51
CA THR A 273 -15.44 0.70 25.17
C THR A 273 -15.60 0.90 23.67
N ALA A 274 -15.13 -0.02 22.84
CA ALA A 274 -15.22 0.06 21.38
C ALA A 274 -16.60 -0.39 20.88
N ALA A 275 -17.13 0.30 19.89
CA ALA A 275 -18.25 -0.23 19.11
C ALA A 275 -17.75 -1.32 18.17
N ASN A 276 -18.47 -2.44 18.11
CA ASN A 276 -18.23 -3.54 17.17
C ASN A 276 -19.06 -3.35 15.90
N ASN A 277 -18.50 -3.73 14.75
CA ASN A 277 -19.12 -3.61 13.43
C ASN A 277 -19.57 -2.17 13.08
N VAL A 278 -18.89 -1.18 13.65
CA VAL A 278 -19.06 0.24 13.29
C VAL A 278 -17.71 0.83 12.94
N GLY A 279 -17.59 1.43 11.76
CA GLY A 279 -16.41 2.13 11.29
C GLY A 279 -16.72 3.58 10.91
N ILE A 280 -15.76 4.24 10.27
CA ILE A 280 -15.93 5.59 9.70
C ILE A 280 -15.89 5.51 8.18
N PHE A 281 -16.82 6.19 7.53
CA PHE A 281 -16.93 6.28 6.08
C PHE A 281 -16.53 7.68 5.59
N PHE A 282 -15.50 7.72 4.76
CA PHE A 282 -15.00 8.92 4.11
C PHE A 282 -15.51 9.04 2.68
N LYS A 283 -16.16 10.18 2.39
CA LYS A 283 -16.69 10.48 1.06
C LYS A 283 -16.11 11.78 0.53
N LEU A 284 -15.72 11.80 -0.74
CA LEU A 284 -15.33 13.00 -1.46
C LEU A 284 -16.39 13.29 -2.53
N ALA A 285 -16.96 14.51 -2.52
CA ALA A 285 -18.07 14.88 -3.40
C ALA A 285 -19.24 13.86 -3.40
N GLY A 286 -19.57 13.33 -2.22
CA GLY A 286 -20.65 12.35 -2.04
C GLY A 286 -20.31 10.90 -2.43
N SER A 287 -19.14 10.66 -3.04
CA SER A 287 -18.70 9.32 -3.43
C SER A 287 -17.67 8.75 -2.44
N PRO A 288 -17.62 7.41 -2.24
CA PRO A 288 -16.55 6.77 -1.49
C PRO A 288 -15.16 7.23 -1.96
N VAL A 289 -14.29 7.54 -1.00
CA VAL A 289 -12.86 7.73 -1.30
C VAL A 289 -12.24 6.38 -1.66
N ILE A 290 -11.43 6.32 -2.73
CA ILE A 290 -10.62 5.11 -2.99
C ILE A 290 -9.25 5.34 -2.36
N PHE A 291 -8.97 4.60 -1.30
CA PHE A 291 -7.68 4.68 -0.60
C PHE A 291 -6.54 4.18 -1.48
N TYR A 292 -5.34 4.74 -1.27
CA TYR A 292 -4.13 4.38 -2.03
C TYR A 292 -4.22 4.56 -3.56
N ASP A 293 -5.26 5.19 -4.08
CA ASP A 293 -5.37 5.48 -5.52
C ASP A 293 -4.65 6.80 -5.85
N MET A 294 -3.36 6.69 -6.17
CA MET A 294 -2.47 7.82 -6.44
C MET A 294 -2.76 8.52 -7.76
N ASP A 295 -3.58 7.94 -8.63
CA ASP A 295 -3.84 8.51 -9.96
C ASP A 295 -5.21 9.23 -10.01
N LYS A 296 -6.07 8.96 -9.02
CA LYS A 296 -7.49 9.35 -9.07
C LYS A 296 -7.73 10.83 -8.88
N TYR A 297 -7.03 11.49 -7.96
CA TYR A 297 -7.29 12.87 -7.60
C TYR A 297 -6.10 13.77 -7.92
N ASN A 298 -6.29 14.67 -8.87
CA ASN A 298 -5.28 15.65 -9.27
C ASN A 298 -5.91 16.91 -9.85
N TYR A 299 -5.15 18.00 -9.88
CA TYR A 299 -5.49 19.21 -10.63
C TYR A 299 -4.21 19.90 -11.13
N LYS A 300 -4.29 20.52 -12.31
CA LYS A 300 -3.20 21.30 -12.88
C LYS A 300 -3.31 22.77 -12.49
N ILE A 301 -2.24 23.36 -11.96
CA ILE A 301 -2.19 24.79 -11.65
C ILE A 301 -1.87 25.54 -12.94
N THR A 302 -2.86 26.18 -13.56
CA THR A 302 -2.65 26.91 -14.82
C THR A 302 -2.49 28.42 -14.63
N ASN A 303 -2.91 28.96 -13.50
CA ASN A 303 -2.84 30.37 -13.17
C ASN A 303 -2.90 30.59 -11.64
N SER A 304 -2.73 31.84 -11.19
CA SER A 304 -2.61 32.17 -9.77
C SER A 304 -3.85 31.87 -8.92
N SER A 305 -5.07 31.81 -9.48
CA SER A 305 -6.26 31.48 -8.67
C SER A 305 -6.34 30.00 -8.30
N MET A 306 -5.56 29.15 -8.99
CA MET A 306 -5.46 27.71 -8.71
C MET A 306 -4.32 27.36 -7.75
N LEU A 307 -3.58 28.37 -7.26
CA LEU A 307 -2.55 28.18 -6.23
C LEU A 307 -3.17 27.83 -4.88
N SER A 308 -4.41 28.24 -4.64
CA SER A 308 -5.21 27.82 -3.50
C SER A 308 -6.35 26.94 -3.98
N ASN A 309 -6.50 25.77 -3.37
CA ASN A 309 -7.60 24.85 -3.66
C ASN A 309 -8.15 24.29 -2.34
N THR A 310 -9.41 23.88 -2.34
CA THR A 310 -10.06 23.32 -1.15
C THR A 310 -10.56 21.92 -1.45
N ILE A 311 -10.05 20.94 -0.72
CA ILE A 311 -10.60 19.58 -0.67
C ILE A 311 -11.68 19.56 0.42
N SER A 312 -12.87 19.11 0.03
CA SER A 312 -14.02 19.00 0.92
C SER A 312 -14.50 17.56 0.98
N MET A 313 -14.14 16.87 2.07
CA MET A 313 -14.54 15.50 2.36
C MET A 313 -15.64 15.48 3.44
N THR A 314 -16.40 14.40 3.53
CA THR A 314 -17.24 14.12 4.70
C THR A 314 -16.79 12.85 5.39
N ALA A 315 -16.98 12.81 6.71
CA ALA A 315 -16.81 11.64 7.55
C ALA A 315 -18.14 11.31 8.23
N ASP A 316 -18.50 10.04 8.26
CA ASP A 316 -19.76 9.56 8.80
C ASP A 316 -19.60 8.17 9.43
N TYR A 317 -20.59 7.70 10.19
CA TYR A 317 -20.58 6.33 10.70
C TYR A 317 -20.95 5.32 9.62
N TYR A 318 -20.25 4.20 9.61
CA TYR A 318 -20.57 3.03 8.79
C TYR A 318 -20.92 1.84 9.66
N ARG A 319 -21.99 1.11 9.35
CA ARG A 319 -22.28 -0.18 9.98
C ARG A 319 -21.90 -1.32 9.04
N ALA A 320 -21.08 -2.25 9.52
CA ALA A 320 -20.56 -3.38 8.74
C ALA A 320 -21.54 -4.58 8.69
N SER A 321 -22.51 -4.65 9.61
CA SER A 321 -23.53 -5.71 9.66
C SER A 321 -24.95 -5.15 9.59
N ASP A 322 -25.83 -5.90 8.94
CA ASP A 322 -27.30 -5.71 8.96
C ASP A 322 -27.95 -6.36 10.19
N ASN A 323 -27.23 -7.23 10.90
CA ASN A 323 -27.73 -7.87 12.10
C ASN A 323 -27.53 -6.96 13.32
N ASN A 324 -28.63 -6.63 13.99
CA ASN A 324 -28.65 -5.76 15.16
C ASN A 324 -27.86 -6.32 16.35
N SER A 325 -27.71 -7.65 16.50
CA SER A 325 -26.91 -8.22 17.59
C SER A 325 -25.41 -7.97 17.42
N ASP A 326 -24.95 -7.82 16.19
CA ASP A 326 -23.52 -7.77 15.88
C ASP A 326 -22.97 -6.34 16.02
N VAL A 327 -23.84 -5.33 15.92
CA VAL A 327 -23.51 -3.93 16.11
C VAL A 327 -23.63 -3.57 17.59
N THR A 328 -22.56 -3.11 18.23
CA THR A 328 -22.60 -2.72 19.65
C THR A 328 -22.47 -1.22 19.85
N LEU A 329 -22.91 -0.73 21.01
CA LEU A 329 -22.66 0.63 21.45
C LEU A 329 -21.18 0.76 21.84
N GLY A 330 -20.59 1.93 21.59
CA GLY A 330 -19.23 2.23 22.01
C GLY A 330 -18.64 3.40 21.24
N ASN A 331 -17.36 3.67 21.49
CA ASN A 331 -16.59 4.69 20.82
C ASN A 331 -16.07 4.18 19.47
N VAL A 332 -15.94 5.09 18.51
CA VAL A 332 -15.37 4.83 17.19
C VAL A 332 -14.27 5.84 16.93
N LYS A 333 -13.14 5.38 16.39
CA LYS A 333 -12.05 6.24 15.90
C LYS A 333 -11.55 5.72 14.57
N ALA A 334 -11.31 6.63 13.65
CA ALA A 334 -10.51 6.41 12.45
C ALA A 334 -9.50 7.54 12.30
N MET A 335 -8.41 7.27 11.59
CA MET A 335 -7.38 8.24 11.28
C MET A 335 -7.04 8.14 9.80
N LEU A 336 -6.85 9.29 9.18
CA LEU A 336 -6.58 9.41 7.76
C LEU A 336 -5.44 10.40 7.56
N GLU A 337 -4.40 9.96 6.86
CA GLU A 337 -3.36 10.84 6.34
C GLU A 337 -3.70 11.19 4.89
N VAL A 338 -3.50 12.47 4.54
CA VAL A 338 -3.67 12.96 3.16
C VAL A 338 -2.29 13.31 2.63
N VAL A 339 -1.90 12.63 1.57
CA VAL A 339 -0.60 12.82 0.93
C VAL A 339 -0.80 13.69 -0.28
N ILE A 340 -0.06 14.79 -0.36
CA ILE A 340 -0.02 15.68 -1.52
C ILE A 340 1.35 15.55 -2.20
N GLN A 341 1.34 15.58 -3.52
CA GLN A 341 2.54 15.56 -4.34
C GLN A 341 2.39 16.59 -5.45
N GLU A 342 3.49 17.29 -5.72
CA GLU A 342 3.61 18.21 -6.83
C GLU A 342 4.52 17.58 -7.88
N ASP A 343 4.01 17.36 -9.09
CA ASP A 343 4.76 16.85 -10.24
C ASP A 343 5.13 17.99 -11.20
#